data_AF-A0A9E5GIH2-F1
#
_entry.id   AF-A0A9E5GIH2-F1
#
_cell.length_a   1.000
_cell.length_b   1.000
_cell.length_c   1.000
_cell.angle_alpha   90.00
_cell.angle_beta   90.00
_cell.angle_gamma   90.00
#
_symmetry.space_group_name_H-M   'P 1'
#
loop_
_entity.id
_entity.type
_entity.pdbx_description
1 polymer ?
#
loop_
_entity_poly.entity_id
_entity_poly.type
_entity_poly.pdbx_seq_one_letter_code
_entity_poly.pdbx_strand_id
1 'polypeptide(L)'
;MTFDKNKVFTCVTGSTDLIGRKGWFADTLTHLAEEVSAQAPTELISFGAWDDFPFKGKRGLISAMFYPVPEQRYVPYTEKDIEKTGHTLIGRVLKTKDEEDPVFAQIM
;
A
#
# COMPACT_ATOMS: atom_id res chain seq x y z
N MET A 1 1.61 2.36 -10.12
CA MET A 1 0.70 3.39 -9.55
C MET A 1 1.09 4.73 -10.14
N THR A 2 0.15 5.61 -10.48
CA THR A 2 0.46 6.97 -10.94
C THR A 2 0.61 7.89 -9.73
N PHE A 3 1.73 8.60 -9.62
CA PHE A 3 1.97 9.58 -8.57
C PHE A 3 1.03 10.79 -8.71
N ASP A 4 0.37 11.18 -7.61
CA ASP A 4 -0.54 12.33 -7.56
C ASP A 4 -0.06 13.32 -6.50
N LYS A 5 0.54 14.42 -6.96
CA LYS A 5 1.10 15.45 -6.08
C LYS A 5 0.09 16.06 -5.10
N ASN A 6 -1.22 16.00 -5.39
CA ASN A 6 -2.25 16.57 -4.52
C ASN A 6 -2.52 15.73 -3.28
N LYS A 7 -2.00 14.50 -3.20
CA LYS A 7 -2.11 13.62 -2.03
C LYS A 7 -0.85 13.65 -1.16
N VAL A 8 0.07 14.56 -1.42
CA VAL A 8 1.29 14.74 -0.64
C VAL A 8 0.98 15.55 0.61
N PHE A 9 1.41 15.03 1.76
CA PHE A 9 1.34 15.70 3.05
C PHE A 9 2.64 16.46 3.31
N THR A 10 2.50 17.65 3.89
CA THR A 10 3.58 18.59 4.24
C THR A 10 3.45 18.99 5.72
N CYS A 11 4.32 19.85 6.25
CA CYS A 11 4.15 20.41 7.59
C CYS A 11 2.81 21.14 7.79
N VAL A 12 2.17 21.63 6.72
CA VAL A 12 0.89 22.35 6.76
C VAL A 12 -0.31 21.41 6.74
N THR A 13 -0.23 20.34 5.95
CA THR A 13 -1.35 19.42 5.73
C THR A 13 -1.25 18.12 6.52
N GLY A 14 -0.07 17.85 7.09
CA GLY A 14 0.22 16.68 7.92
C GLY A 14 -0.52 16.73 9.26
N SER A 15 -0.73 15.53 9.82
CA SER A 15 -1.50 15.34 11.04
C SER A 15 -1.11 14.03 11.72
N THR A 16 -1.39 13.93 13.02
CA THR A 16 -1.02 12.76 13.84
C THR A 16 -1.81 11.50 13.50
N ASP A 17 -2.98 11.59 12.85
CA ASP A 17 -3.76 10.43 12.38
C ASP A 17 -3.11 9.68 11.21
N LEU A 18 -2.04 10.24 10.63
CA LEU A 18 -1.22 9.57 9.63
C LEU A 18 -0.25 8.56 10.26
N ILE A 19 0.03 8.66 11.56
CA ILE A 19 0.97 7.75 12.25
C ILE A 19 0.47 6.31 12.13
N GLY A 20 1.37 5.40 11.78
CA GLY A 20 1.09 3.99 11.48
C GLY A 20 0.73 3.72 10.01
N ARG A 21 0.45 4.76 9.20
CA ARG A 21 0.24 4.57 7.75
C ARG A 21 1.57 4.29 7.05
N LYS A 22 1.52 3.45 6.03
CA LYS A 22 2.64 3.25 5.10
C LYS A 22 2.64 4.31 4.01
N GLY A 23 3.81 4.76 3.60
CA GLY A 23 3.98 5.73 2.52
C GLY A 23 5.44 5.92 2.12
N TRP A 24 5.68 6.91 1.27
CA TRP A 24 7.01 7.32 0.82
C TRP A 24 7.36 8.68 1.39
N PHE A 25 8.66 8.93 1.52
CA PHE A 25 9.23 10.09 2.21
C PHE A 25 10.27 10.73 1.29
N ALA A 26 10.23 12.06 1.17
CA ALA A 26 11.25 12.80 0.44
C ALA A 26 11.15 14.29 0.79
N ASP A 27 12.15 15.06 0.37
CA ASP A 27 12.19 16.51 0.59
C ASP A 27 11.76 17.32 -0.65
N THR A 28 11.58 16.65 -1.78
CA THR A 28 11.11 17.26 -3.03
C THR A 28 10.09 16.35 -3.73
N LEU A 29 9.18 16.96 -4.51
CA LEU A 29 8.18 16.21 -5.27
C LEU A 29 8.79 15.28 -6.32
N THR A 30 9.90 15.69 -6.96
CA THR A 30 10.61 14.87 -7.95
C THR A 30 11.16 13.59 -7.31
N HIS A 31 11.87 13.74 -6.18
CA HIS A 31 12.42 12.59 -5.46
C HIS A 31 11.32 11.70 -4.89
N LEU A 32 10.21 12.30 -4.43
CA LEU A 32 9.06 11.53 -3.96
C LEU A 32 8.45 10.66 -5.06
N ALA A 33 8.38 11.17 -6.30
CA ALA A 33 7.90 10.39 -7.44
C ALA A 33 8.85 9.23 -7.80
N GLU A 34 10.17 9.45 -7.70
CA GLU A 34 11.19 8.42 -7.88
C GLU A 34 11.06 7.32 -6.81
N GLU A 35 10.94 7.70 -5.54
CA GLU A 35 10.73 6.79 -4.41
C GLU A 35 9.50 5.89 -4.60
N VAL A 36 8.38 6.46 -5.06
CA VAL A 36 7.14 5.71 -5.36
C VAL A 36 7.36 4.64 -6.43
N SER A 37 8.31 4.86 -7.36
CA SER A 37 8.62 3.92 -8.44
C SER A 37 9.70 2.91 -8.09
N ALA A 38 10.62 3.26 -7.18
CA ALA A 38 11.84 2.50 -6.92
C ALA A 38 11.85 1.74 -5.60
N GLN A 39 11.14 2.24 -4.58
CA GLN A 39 11.25 1.75 -3.21
C GLN A 39 9.91 1.25 -2.66
N ALA A 40 9.99 0.31 -1.72
CA ALA A 40 8.83 -0.13 -0.95
C ALA A 40 8.44 0.94 0.09
N PRO A 41 7.13 1.19 0.32
CA PRO A 41 6.68 2.19 1.26
C PRO A 41 7.05 1.80 2.71
N THR A 42 7.35 2.81 3.50
CA THR A 42 7.76 2.70 4.91
C THR A 42 6.67 3.27 5.82
N GLU A 43 6.58 2.74 7.04
CA GLU A 43 5.62 3.17 8.05
C GLU A 43 6.01 4.52 8.66
N LEU A 44 5.08 5.47 8.76
CA LEU A 44 5.24 6.72 9.49
C LEU A 44 5.12 6.46 11.00
N ILE A 45 6.15 6.79 11.77
CA ILE A 45 6.21 6.51 13.22
C ILE A 45 6.05 7.76 14.09
N SER A 46 6.27 8.95 13.53
CA SER A 46 6.11 10.20 14.26
C SER A 46 5.82 11.36 13.30
N PHE A 47 5.07 12.33 13.79
CA PHE A 47 4.80 13.59 13.11
C PHE A 47 5.01 14.77 14.06
N GLY A 48 5.81 15.75 13.64
CA GLY A 48 6.04 17.01 14.35
C GLY A 48 5.51 18.19 13.53
N ALA A 49 4.24 18.57 13.73
CA ALA A 49 3.76 19.86 13.23
C ALA A 49 4.73 20.93 13.75
N TRP A 50 5.20 21.84 12.89
CA TRP A 50 6.22 22.89 13.18
C TRP A 50 7.69 22.52 12.96
N ASP A 51 8.04 21.27 12.67
CA ASP A 51 9.41 20.93 12.25
C ASP A 51 9.58 21.13 10.73
N ASP A 52 10.79 21.52 10.30
CA ASP A 52 11.17 21.61 8.87
C ASP A 52 11.08 20.23 8.19
N PHE A 53 11.31 19.16 8.96
CA PHE A 53 11.22 17.77 8.55
C PHE A 53 10.24 17.02 9.47
N PRO A 54 8.93 17.25 9.30
CA PRO A 54 7.94 16.85 10.28
C PRO A 54 7.64 15.35 10.23
N PHE A 55 8.00 14.63 9.16
CA PHE A 55 7.66 13.22 8.98
C PHE A 55 8.83 12.32 9.32
N LYS A 56 8.66 11.42 10.29
CA LYS A 56 9.64 10.41 10.63
C LYS A 56 9.15 9.01 10.26
N GLY A 57 9.83 8.38 9.33
CA GLY A 57 9.61 7.00 8.93
C GLY A 57 10.34 6.00 9.84
N LYS A 58 9.86 4.75 9.82
CA LYS A 58 10.59 3.60 10.36
C LYS A 58 11.96 3.51 9.69
N ARG A 59 12.99 3.05 10.41
CA ARG A 59 14.43 3.10 10.01
C ARG A 59 15.09 4.48 10.11
N GLY A 60 14.45 5.45 10.75
CA GLY A 60 15.07 6.75 11.06
C GLY A 60 15.09 7.74 9.91
N LEU A 61 14.33 7.48 8.83
CA LEU A 61 14.05 8.47 7.79
C LEU A 61 13.35 9.68 8.40
N ILE A 62 13.84 10.89 8.10
CA ILE A 62 13.20 12.15 8.48
C ILE A 62 13.10 12.98 7.20
N SER A 63 11.91 13.49 6.88
CA SER A 63 11.67 14.19 5.61
C SER A 63 10.60 15.28 5.70
N ALA A 64 10.65 16.20 4.75
CA ALA A 64 9.72 17.33 4.64
C ALA A 64 8.32 16.92 4.12
N MET A 65 8.25 15.83 3.33
CA MET A 65 7.01 15.37 2.69
C MET A 65 6.73 13.90 2.97
N PHE A 66 5.44 13.57 3.02
CA PHE A 66 4.94 12.20 3.14
C PHE A 66 3.85 11.93 2.09
N TYR A 67 3.97 10.82 1.36
CA TYR A 67 2.97 10.36 0.40
C TYR A 67 2.41 9.02 0.85
N PRO A 68 1.17 8.94 1.35
CA PRO A 68 0.62 7.67 1.82
C PRO A 68 0.37 6.70 0.67
N VAL A 69 0.52 5.42 0.97
CA VAL A 69 0.00 4.36 0.10
C VAL A 69 -1.51 4.58 -0.03
N PRO A 70 -2.06 4.62 -1.25
CA PRO A 70 -3.50 4.74 -1.43
C PRO A 70 -4.15 3.55 -0.74
N GLU A 71 -5.15 3.82 0.09
CA GLU A 71 -5.97 2.76 0.68
C GLU A 71 -6.44 1.85 -0.45
N GLN A 72 -6.15 0.54 -0.32
CA GLN A 72 -6.79 -0.46 -1.16
C GLN A 72 -8.28 -0.39 -0.86
N ARG A 73 -9.00 0.47 -1.59
CA ARG A 73 -10.44 0.40 -1.63
C ARG A 73 -10.74 -0.96 -2.23
N TYR A 74 -11.27 -1.85 -1.40
CA TYR A 74 -11.94 -3.04 -1.89
C TYR A 74 -13.08 -2.53 -2.77
N VAL A 75 -12.88 -2.54 -4.08
CA VAL A 75 -13.95 -2.26 -5.02
C VAL A 75 -14.69 -3.59 -5.12
N PRO A 76 -15.89 -3.74 -4.53
CA PRO A 76 -16.68 -4.93 -4.76
C PRO A 76 -16.94 -5.02 -6.27
N TYR A 77 -16.62 -6.18 -6.85
CA TYR A 77 -16.82 -6.42 -8.28
C TYR A 77 -18.31 -6.25 -8.62
N THR A 78 -18.61 -5.56 -9.72
CA THR A 78 -19.96 -5.53 -10.28
C THR A 78 -20.14 -6.71 -11.25
N GLU A 79 -21.37 -7.16 -11.49
CA GLU A 79 -21.65 -8.27 -12.43
C GLU A 79 -21.04 -8.02 -13.82
N LYS A 80 -20.99 -6.76 -14.26
CA LYS A 80 -20.35 -6.35 -15.52
C LYS A 80 -18.84 -6.59 -15.56
N ASP A 81 -18.15 -6.54 -14.41
CA ASP A 81 -16.70 -6.80 -14.32
C ASP A 81 -16.40 -8.30 -14.42
N ILE A 82 -17.33 -9.14 -13.95
CA ILE A 82 -17.25 -10.61 -13.99
C ILE A 82 -17.45 -11.11 -15.44
N GLU A 83 -18.41 -10.52 -16.16
CA GLU A 83 -18.67 -10.83 -17.57
C GLU A 83 -17.50 -10.42 -18.47
N LYS A 84 -16.90 -9.24 -18.21
CA LYS A 84 -15.80 -8.71 -19.01
C LYS A 84 -14.47 -9.46 -18.82
N THR A 85 -14.28 -10.11 -17.68
CA THR A 85 -13.08 -10.92 -17.35
C THR A 85 -13.25 -12.41 -17.65
N GLY A 86 -14.37 -12.80 -18.25
CA GLY A 86 -14.61 -14.19 -18.68
C GLY A 86 -14.56 -15.18 -17.51
N HIS A 87 -15.24 -14.87 -16.40
CA HIS A 87 -15.32 -15.73 -15.20
C HIS A 87 -13.98 -16.02 -14.49
N THR A 88 -12.93 -15.22 -14.69
CA THR A 88 -11.65 -15.45 -14.01
C THR A 88 -11.41 -14.45 -12.89
N LEU A 89 -12.23 -14.53 -11.84
CA LEU A 89 -11.92 -13.94 -10.53
C LEU A 89 -11.73 -15.06 -9.51
N ILE A 90 -10.76 -15.93 -9.79
CA ILE A 90 -10.23 -16.83 -8.77
C ILE A 90 -9.11 -16.07 -8.08
N GLY A 91 -9.35 -15.65 -6.84
CA GLY A 91 -8.27 -15.33 -5.91
C GLY A 91 -7.31 -16.51 -5.93
N ARG A 92 -6.11 -16.30 -6.50
CA ARG A 92 -5.10 -17.33 -6.64
C ARG A 92 -4.54 -17.63 -5.24
N VAL A 93 -5.21 -18.50 -4.48
CA VAL A 93 -4.57 -19.20 -3.37
C VAL A 93 -3.51 -20.08 -4.03
N LEU A 94 -2.24 -19.71 -3.86
CA LEU A 94 -1.12 -20.57 -4.20
C LEU A 94 -1.20 -21.78 -3.26
N LYS A 95 -1.90 -22.83 -3.68
CA LYS A 95 -1.69 -24.16 -3.11
C LYS A 95 -0.24 -24.53 -3.43
N THR A 96 0.59 -24.64 -2.41
CA THR A 96 1.86 -25.36 -2.50
C THR A 96 1.54 -26.75 -3.02
N LYS A 97 2.21 -27.13 -4.11
CA LYS A 97 2.19 -28.49 -4.62
C LYS A 97 2.67 -29.45 -3.53
N ASP A 98 2.10 -30.65 -3.59
CA ASP A 98 2.47 -31.85 -2.85
C ASP A 98 1.73 -32.02 -1.51
N GLU A 99 0.57 -32.69 -1.53
CA GLU A 99 0.46 -34.11 -1.18
C GLU A 99 -1.00 -34.58 -1.23
N GLU A 100 -1.24 -35.49 -2.18
CA GLU A 100 -2.16 -36.63 -2.25
C GLU A 100 -3.56 -36.57 -1.58
N ASP A 101 -4.58 -36.74 -2.42
CA ASP A 101 -5.98 -37.01 -2.08
C ASP A 101 -6.14 -38.29 -1.24
N PRO A 102 -6.93 -38.29 -0.15
CA PRO A 102 -7.57 -39.50 0.32
C PRO A 102 -8.99 -39.63 -0.27
N VAL A 103 -9.12 -40.46 -1.29
CA VAL A 103 -10.41 -41.06 -1.70
C VAL A 103 -10.86 -42.02 -0.59
N PHE A 104 -11.87 -41.64 0.19
CA PHE A 104 -12.59 -42.60 1.02
C PHE A 104 -13.60 -43.35 0.14
N ALA A 105 -13.20 -44.52 -0.34
CA ALA A 105 -14.12 -45.55 -0.84
C ALA A 105 -14.28 -46.65 0.22
N GLN A 106 -15.53 -46.92 0.58
CA GLN A 106 -15.99 -47.98 1.47
C GLN A 106 -15.46 -49.37 1.06
N ILE A 107 -15.12 -50.19 2.07
CA ILE A 107 -15.06 -51.65 1.92
C ILE A 107 -16.12 -52.26 2.85
N MET A 108 -16.80 -53.26 2.29
CA MET A 108 -17.83 -54.15 2.86
C MET A 108 -17.54 -54.69 4.26
#